data_AF-A0A6M0K6J7-F1
#
_entry.id   AF-A0A6M0K6J7-F1
#
_cell.length_a   1.000
_cell.length_b   1.000
_cell.length_c   1.000
_cell.angle_alpha   90.00
_cell.angle_beta   90.00
_cell.angle_gamma   90.00
#
_symmetry.space_group_name_H-M   'P 1'
#
loop_
_entity.id
_entity.type
_entity.pdbx_description
1 polymer ?
#
loop_
_entity_poly.entity_id
_entity_poly.type
_entity_poly.pdbx_seq_one_letter_code
_entity_poly.pdbx_strand_id
1 'polypeptide(L)' 'RDTFASLKKTCRKLGISFWDDLNDRIGQVGDIPPLPDIVRERILAAEAVP' A
#
# COMPACT_ATOMS: atom_id res chain seq x y z
N ARG A 1 8.43 -18.39 -2.95
CA ARG A 1 7.58 -17.22 -3.22
C ARG A 1 7.90 -16.20 -2.14
N ASP A 2 8.69 -15.18 -2.46
CA ASP A 2 9.19 -14.21 -1.49
C ASP A 2 8.13 -13.19 -1.09
N THR A 3 7.81 -13.15 0.20
CA THR A 3 6.84 -12.21 0.80
C THR A 3 7.23 -10.76 0.51
N PHE A 4 8.52 -10.42 0.65
CA PHE A 4 9.04 -9.07 0.36
C PHE A 4 8.98 -8.71 -1.12
N ALA A 5 9.20 -9.67 -2.01
CA ALA A 5 9.09 -9.44 -3.45
C ALA A 5 7.64 -9.13 -3.85
N SER A 6 6.66 -9.85 -3.29
CA SER A 6 5.25 -9.50 -3.48
C SER A 6 4.88 -8.15 -2.86
N LEU A 7 5.39 -7.83 -1.67
CA LEU A 7 5.11 -6.56 -0.99
C LEU A 7 5.63 -5.37 -1.80
N LYS A 8 6.90 -5.40 -2.20
CA LYS A 8 7.52 -4.37 -3.04
C LYS A 8 6.78 -4.18 -4.36
N LYS A 9 6.29 -5.27 -4.97
CA LYS A 9 5.47 -5.21 -6.18
C LYS A 9 4.14 -4.51 -5.92
N THR A 10 3.49 -4.78 -4.78
CA THR A 10 2.25 -4.10 -4.37
C THR A 10 2.49 -2.61 -4.11
N CYS A 11 3.52 -2.25 -3.35
CA CYS A 11 3.89 -0.83 -3.13
C CYS A 11 4.09 -0.10 -4.47
N ARG A 12 4.82 -0.71 -5.41
CA ARG A 12 5.02 -0.16 -6.76
C ARG A 12 3.73 0.03 -7.55
N LYS A 13 2.77 -0.92 -7.46
CA LYS A 13 1.46 -0.79 -8.13
C LYS A 13 0.62 0.34 -7.54
N LEU A 14 0.74 0.57 -6.24
CA LEU A 14 0.03 1.63 -5.54
C LEU A 14 0.76 2.98 -5.61
N GLY A 15 1.97 3.04 -6.18
CA GLY A 15 2.78 4.26 -6.20
C GLY A 15 3.31 4.67 -4.82
N ILE A 16 3.40 3.72 -3.89
CA ILE A 16 3.91 3.91 -2.53
C ILE A 16 5.39 3.53 -2.50
N SER A 17 6.20 4.30 -1.77
CA SER A 17 7.60 3.94 -1.54
C SER A 17 7.68 2.71 -0.65
N PHE A 18 8.35 1.65 -1.12
CA PHE A 18 8.52 0.42 -0.34
C PHE A 18 9.23 0.65 1.00
N TRP A 19 10.23 1.54 1.03
CA TRP A 19 10.96 1.85 2.26
C TRP A 19 10.13 2.64 3.27
N ASP A 20 9.18 3.44 2.77
CA ASP A 20 8.28 4.23 3.60
C ASP A 20 7.27 3.33 4.32
N ASP A 21 6.61 2.40 3.60
CA ASP A 21 5.74 1.37 4.20
C ASP A 21 6.49 0.46 5.18
N LEU A 22 7.74 0.12 4.87
CA LEU A 22 8.54 -0.70 5.77
C LEU A 22 8.93 0.07 7.05
N ASN A 23 9.37 1.32 6.91
CA ASN A 23 9.74 2.16 8.05
C ASN A 23 8.53 2.48 8.93
N ASP A 24 7.39 2.81 8.33
CA ASP A 24 6.14 3.03 9.02
C ASP A 24 5.71 1.80 9.85
N ARG A 25 5.76 0.61 9.25
CA ARG A 25 5.37 -0.63 9.94
C ARG A 25 6.34 -1.06 11.02
N ILE A 26 7.64 -0.89 10.81
CA ILE A 26 8.65 -1.21 11.83
C ILE A 26 8.61 -0.18 12.96
N GLY A 27 8.46 1.10 12.63
CA GLY A 27 8.34 2.20 13.58
C GLY A 27 6.98 2.31 14.25
N GLN A 28 5.99 1.52 13.82
CA GLN A 28 4.60 1.57 14.27
C GLN A 28 4.01 2.98 14.20
N VAL A 29 4.41 3.76 13.19
CA VAL A 29 4.01 5.16 13.04
C VAL A 29 2.52 5.24 12.66
N GLY A 30 2.07 4.40 11.72
CA GLY A 30 0.68 4.33 11.30
C GLY A 30 0.25 5.46 10.37
N ASP A 31 1.21 6.10 9.69
CA ASP A 31 0.98 7.15 8.70
C ASP A 31 0.46 6.54 7.38
N ILE A 32 0.96 5.35 7.02
CA ILE A 32 0.54 4.66 5.79
C ILE A 32 -0.58 3.66 6.11
N PRO A 33 -1.76 3.81 5.49
CA PRO A 33 -2.84 2.84 5.66
C PRO A 33 -2.42 1.43 5.20
N PRO A 34 -3.07 0.37 5.69
CA PRO A 34 -2.83 -0.98 5.20
C PRO A 34 -2.97 -1.04 3.68
N LEU A 35 -2.00 -1.65 2.98
CA LEU A 35 -2.06 -1.78 1.51
C LEU A 35 -3.41 -2.35 1.00
N PRO A 36 -4.08 -3.31 1.68
CA PRO A 36 -5.41 -3.77 1.29
C PRO A 36 -6.49 -2.68 1.35
N ASP A 37 -6.41 -1.77 2.33
CA ASP A 37 -7.37 -0.68 2.48
C ASP A 37 -7.16 0.38 1.41
N ILE A 38 -5.91 0.71 1.08
CA ILE A 38 -5.60 1.61 -0.04
C ILE A 38 -6.15 1.05 -1.36
N VAL A 39 -6.06 -0.27 -1.57
CA VAL A 39 -6.67 -0.92 -2.75
C VAL A 39 -8.19 -0.74 -2.75
N ARG A 40 -8.86 -0.96 -1.61
CA ARG A 40 -10.32 -0.76 -1.49
C ARG A 40 -10.71 0.68 -1.75
N GLU A 41 -10.00 1.65 -1.16
CA GLU A 41 -10.24 3.07 -1.38
C GLU A 41 -10.09 3.45 -2.85
N ARG A 42 -9.08 2.91 -3.55
CA ARG A 42 -8.92 3.16 -4.99
C ARG A 42 -10.01 2.55 -5.85
N ILE A 43 -10.51 1.37 -5.50
CA ILE A 43 -11.63 0.75 -6.20
C ILE A 43 -12.89 1.60 -6.00
N LEU A 44 -13.20 1.96 -4.75
CA LEU A 44 -14.34 2.82 -4.42
C LEU A 44 -14.24 4.19 -5.10
N ALA A 45 -13.05 4.79 -5.12
CA ALA A 45 -12.81 6.08 -5.78
C ALA A 45 -12.93 5.97 -7.32
N ALA A 46 -12.50 4.85 -7.91
CA ALA A 46 -12.66 4.60 -9.34
C ALA A 46 -14.13 4.39 -9.75
N GLU A 47 -14.94 3.77 -8.88
CA GLU A 47 -16.38 3.60 -9.09
C GLU A 47 -17.20 4.89 -8.88
N ALA A 48 -16.63 5.87 -8.17
CA ALA A 48 -17.30 7.15 -7.87
C ALA A 48 -17.16 8.22 -8.96
N VAL A 49 -16.44 7.95 -10.06
CA VAL A 49 -16.36 8.85 -11.22
C VAL A 49 -17.31 8.34 -12.32
N PRO A 50 -18.41 9.08 -12.62
CA PRO A 50 -19.36 8.72 -13.68
C PRO A 50 -18.81 8.90 -15.10
#